data_AF-A0A7Z9S2D9-F1
#
_entry.id   AF-A0A7Z9S2D9-F1
#
_cell.length_a   1.000
_cell.length_b   1.000
_cell.length_c   1.000
_cell.angle_alpha   90.00
_cell.angle_beta   90.00
_cell.angle_gamma   90.00
#
_symmetry.space_group_name_H-M   'P 1'
#
loop_
_entity.id
_entity.type
_entity.pdbx_description
1 polymer ?
#
loop_
_entity_poly.entity_id
_entity_poly.type
_entity_poly.pdbx_seq_one_letter_code
_entity_poly.pdbx_strand_id
1 'polypeptide(L)' 'VSVPVIASGGVSSLEDLEALKATGTGLLEGVISGRALYDGRIDLAAAVELLN' A
#
# COMPACT_ATOMS: atom_id res chain seq x y z
N VAL A 1 -4.64 10.33 -20.84
CA VAL A 1 -5.27 9.04 -20.49
C VAL A 1 -5.10 8.86 -18.99
N SER A 2 -6.18 8.65 -18.26
CA SER A 2 -6.20 8.45 -16.81
C SER A 2 -6.73 7.05 -16.55
N VAL A 3 -5.85 6.05 -16.46
CA VAL A 3 -6.22 4.68 -16.09
C VAL A 3 -5.84 4.51 -14.62
N PRO A 4 -6.79 4.14 -13.75
CA PRO A 4 -6.48 3.73 -12.40
C PRO A 4 -5.47 2.57 -12.39
N VAL A 5 -4.49 2.62 -11.50
CA VAL A 5 -3.42 1.63 -11.39
C VAL A 5 -3.34 1.06 -9.99
N ILE A 6 -2.93 -0.20 -9.91
CA ILE A 6 -2.64 -0.91 -8.67
C ILE A 6 -1.14 -1.17 -8.60
N ALA A 7 -0.48 -0.74 -7.53
CA ALA A 7 0.93 -1.03 -7.29
C ALA A 7 1.09 -2.47 -6.76
N SER A 8 1.68 -3.38 -7.53
CA SER A 8 1.68 -4.82 -7.21
C SER A 8 2.89 -5.34 -6.42
N GLY A 9 3.85 -4.50 -6.04
CA GLY A 9 5.04 -4.98 -5.34
C GLY A 9 5.94 -3.87 -4.79
N GLY A 10 6.82 -4.25 -3.85
CA GLY A 10 7.75 -3.34 -3.19
C GLY A 10 7.23 -2.73 -1.89
N VAL A 11 5.99 -3.00 -1.49
CA VAL A 11 5.39 -2.48 -0.24
C VAL A 11 5.70 -3.43 0.90
N SER A 12 6.63 -3.02 1.75
CA SER A 12 7.27 -3.86 2.75
C SER A 12 7.23 -3.32 4.19
N SER A 13 6.78 -2.09 4.37
CA SER A 13 6.57 -1.46 5.68
C SER A 13 5.29 -0.62 5.72
N LEU A 14 4.93 -0.11 6.91
CA LEU A 14 3.86 0.88 7.06
C LEU A 14 4.26 2.23 6.43
N GLU A 15 5.54 2.62 6.47
CA GLU A 15 6.01 3.85 5.82
C GLU A 15 5.81 3.82 4.30
N ASP A 16 5.97 2.66 3.65
CA ASP A 16 5.67 2.49 2.23
C ASP A 16 4.18 2.78 1.94
N LEU A 17 3.28 2.32 2.82
CA LEU A 17 1.84 2.57 2.71
C LEU A 17 1.49 4.05 2.94
N GLU A 18 2.13 4.70 3.92
CA GLU A 18 1.98 6.14 4.16
C GLU A 18 2.41 6.95 2.94
N ALA A 19 3.59 6.63 2.38
CA ALA A 19 4.09 7.28 1.18
C ALA A 19 3.15 7.10 -0.02
N LEU A 20 2.59 5.90 -0.21
CA LEU A 20 1.62 5.62 -1.27
C LEU A 20 0.29 6.36 -1.05
N LYS A 21 -0.21 6.42 0.19
CA LYS A 21 -1.41 7.20 0.54
C LYS A 21 -1.20 8.70 0.26
N ALA A 22 -0.02 9.24 0.57
CA ALA A 22 0.32 10.65 0.35
C ALA A 22 0.56 10.99 -1.14
N THR A 23 1.14 10.06 -1.91
CA THR A 23 1.51 10.28 -3.33
C THR A 23 0.43 9.84 -4.31
N GLY A 24 -0.58 9.09 -3.86
CA GLY A 24 -1.73 8.60 -4.60
C GLY A 24 -2.65 9.72 -5.11
N THR A 25 -2.11 10.55 -6.00
CA THR A 25 -2.80 11.66 -6.63
C THR A 25 -3.60 11.13 -7.81
N GLY A 26 -4.82 10.65 -7.51
CA GLY A 26 -5.91 10.41 -8.48
C GLY A 26 -5.80 9.20 -9.41
N LEU A 27 -4.61 8.62 -9.61
CA LEU A 27 -4.41 7.45 -10.47
C LEU A 27 -4.09 6.17 -9.71
N LEU A 28 -3.56 6.24 -8.49
CA LEU A 28 -3.28 5.06 -7.68
C LEU A 28 -4.56 4.62 -6.96
N GLU A 29 -5.13 3.49 -7.38
CA GLU A 29 -6.36 2.94 -6.81
C GLU A 29 -6.08 1.97 -5.66
N GLY A 30 -4.88 1.40 -5.61
CA GLY A 30 -4.51 0.52 -4.51
C GLY A 30 -3.11 -0.07 -4.62
N VAL A 31 -2.81 -0.95 -3.67
CA VAL A 31 -1.53 -1.63 -3.50
C VAL A 31 -1.79 -3.10 -3.17
N ILE A 32 -0.92 -3.98 -3.66
CA ILE A 32 -0.87 -5.39 -3.27
C ILE A 32 0.43 -5.62 -2.50
N SER A 33 0.31 -5.98 -1.22
CA SER A 33 1.43 -6.50 -0.42
C SER A 33 1.25 -7.99 -0.19
N GLY A 34 2.28 -8.78 -0.51
CA GLY A 34 2.28 -10.23 -0.33
C GLY A 34 3.22 -10.63 0.80
N ARG A 35 4.47 -10.94 0.45
CA ARG A 35 5.47 -11.49 1.38
C ARG A 35 5.63 -10.69 2.67
N ALA A 36 5.52 -9.37 2.64
CA ALA A 36 5.69 -8.55 3.84
C ALA A 36 4.59 -8.78 4.90
N LEU A 37 3.36 -9.12 4.48
CA LEU A 37 2.30 -9.55 5.40
C LEU A 37 2.61 -10.95 5.97
N TYR A 38 3.04 -11.88 5.13
CA TYR A 38 3.36 -13.24 5.58
C TYR A 38 4.58 -13.30 6.51
N ASP A 39 5.58 -12.46 6.28
CA ASP A 39 6.79 -12.35 7.11
C ASP A 39 6.54 -11.54 8.40
N GLY A 40 5.34 -10.96 8.58
CA GLY A 40 5.02 -10.10 9.73
C GLY A 40 5.72 -8.74 9.73
N ARG A 41 6.24 -8.29 8.58
CA ARG A 41 6.88 -6.97 8.43
C ARG A 41 5.86 -5.84 8.35
N ILE A 42 4.64 -6.15 7.93
CA ILE A 42 3.50 -5.25 7.98
C ILE A 42 2.46 -5.88 8.91
N ASP A 43 2.09 -5.14 9.96
CA ASP A 43 0.93 -5.50 10.76
C ASP A 43 -0.35 -5.16 9.99
N LEU A 44 -1.19 -6.18 9.76
CA LEU A 44 -2.40 -6.03 8.95
C LEU A 44 -3.41 -5.07 9.59
N ALA A 45 -3.56 -5.12 10.92
CA ALA A 45 -4.53 -4.27 11.61
C ALA A 45 -4.11 -2.80 11.53
N ALA A 46 -2.84 -2.50 11.79
CA ALA A 46 -2.26 -1.17 11.65
C ALA A 46 -2.34 -0.67 10.20
N ALA A 47 -2.09 -1.53 9.20
CA ALA A 47 -2.20 -1.17 7.80
C ALA A 47 -3.64 -0.80 7.39
N VAL A 48 -4.63 -1.57 7.87
CA VAL A 48 -6.06 -1.25 7.61
C VAL A 48 -6.47 0.04 8.32
N GLU A 49 -6.04 0.25 9.56
CA GLU A 49 -6.30 1.48 10.31
C GLU A 49 -5.68 2.70 9.61
N LEU A 50 -4.44 2.57 9.14
CA LEU A 50 -3.72 3.61 8.40
C LEU A 50 -4.42 3.99 7.09
N LEU A 51 -5.01 3.03 6.38
CA LEU A 51 -5.58 3.22 5.04
C LEU A 51 -7.06 3.64 5.03
N ASN A 52 -7.78 3.47 6.15
CA ASN A 52 -9.10 4.08 6.35
C ASN A 52 -9.03 5.62 6.45
#